data_AF-A0A8X6WWS0-F1
#
_entry.id   AF-A0A8X6WWS0-F1
#
_cell.length_a   1.000
_cell.length_b   1.000
_cell.length_c   1.000
_cell.angle_alpha   90.00
_cell.angle_beta   90.00
_cell.angle_gamma   90.00
#
_symmetry.space_group_name_H-M   'P 1'
#
loop_
_entity.id
_entity.type
_entity.pdbx_description
1 polymer ?
#
loop_
_entity_poly.entity_id
_entity_poly.type
_entity_poly.pdbx_seq_one_letter_code
_entity_poly.pdbx_strand_id
1 'polypeptide(L)'
;MREDSIYLKRERKKKNLLHYASYSSFRNYIRSMLRKIDQNASISVFALDVIDSIVLDLFADLAAEARQFMIATQKRTLTAWDVQAAVLEKLRGELAKHAVCEGQRAITIFSDVTRKRDKY
;
A
#
# COMPACT_ATOMS: atom_id res chain seq x y z
N MET A 1 -32.41 22.91 11.30
CA MET A 1 -31.74 23.69 10.24
C MET A 1 -30.21 23.59 10.27
N ARG A 2 -29.49 23.92 11.35
CA ARG A 2 -28.00 23.80 11.40
C ARG A 2 -27.49 22.39 11.71
N GLU A 3 -28.20 21.64 12.55
CA GLU A 3 -27.81 20.29 12.97
C GLU A 3 -27.98 19.26 11.84
N ASP A 4 -29.08 19.35 11.08
CA ASP A 4 -29.36 18.48 9.93
C ASP A 4 -28.25 18.52 8.86
N SER A 5 -27.59 19.68 8.71
CA SER A 5 -26.44 19.87 7.82
C SER A 5 -25.17 19.13 8.30
N ILE A 6 -24.98 19.03 9.62
CA ILE A 6 -23.85 18.34 10.23
C ILE A 6 -24.01 16.82 10.08
N TYR A 7 -25.23 16.31 10.31
CA TYR A 7 -25.55 14.90 10.13
C TYR A 7 -25.39 14.47 8.66
N LEU A 8 -25.89 15.27 7.71
CA LEU A 8 -25.77 14.99 6.28
C LEU A 8 -24.30 15.05 5.79
N LYS A 9 -23.48 15.96 6.35
CA LYS A 9 -22.02 15.99 6.09
C LYS A 9 -21.32 14.74 6.65
N ARG A 10 -21.67 14.28 7.85
CA ARG A 10 -21.12 13.05 8.46
C ARG A 10 -21.51 11.79 7.68
N GLU A 11 -22.77 11.68 7.27
CA GLU A 11 -23.30 10.61 6.40
C GLU A 11 -22.54 10.54 5.06
N ARG A 12 -22.35 11.68 4.38
CA ARG A 12 -21.58 11.74 3.13
C ARG A 12 -20.12 11.36 3.33
N LYS A 13 -19.50 11.81 4.43
CA LYS A 13 -18.12 11.44 4.77
C LYS A 13 -17.99 9.93 5.06
N LYS A 14 -18.98 9.35 5.74
CA LYS A 14 -19.06 7.91 6.03
C LYS A 14 -19.28 7.09 4.76
N LYS A 15 -20.19 7.50 3.87
CA LYS A 15 -20.42 6.86 2.56
C LYS A 15 -19.20 6.94 1.63
N ASN A 16 -18.50 8.08 1.60
CA ASN A 16 -17.26 8.23 0.84
C ASN A 16 -16.12 7.38 1.43
N LEU A 17 -16.05 7.26 2.76
CA LEU A 17 -15.09 6.38 3.45
C LEU A 17 -15.39 4.90 3.16
N LEU A 18 -16.66 4.50 3.18
CA LEU A 18 -17.11 3.15 2.81
C LEU A 18 -16.86 2.84 1.32
N HIS A 19 -17.03 3.84 0.45
CA HIS A 19 -16.73 3.69 -0.98
C HIS A 19 -15.23 3.54 -1.24
N TYR A 20 -14.38 4.27 -0.50
CA TYR A 20 -12.92 4.09 -0.51
C TYR A 20 -12.52 2.70 0.03
N ALA A 21 -13.15 2.25 1.11
CA ALA A 21 -12.93 0.92 1.69
C ALA A 21 -13.36 -0.22 0.76
N SER A 22 -14.36 -0.01 -0.10
CA SER A 22 -14.79 -0.96 -1.12
C SER A 22 -13.88 -1.01 -2.36
N TYR A 23 -13.03 0.01 -2.57
CA TYR A 23 -12.09 0.07 -3.70
C TYR A 23 -10.68 -0.42 -3.34
N SER A 24 -10.41 -0.64 -2.07
CA SER A 24 -9.11 -1.01 -1.52
C SER A 24 -8.95 -2.52 -1.38
N SER A 25 -9.18 -3.28 -2.45
CA SER A 25 -8.89 -4.72 -2.47
C SER A 25 -7.73 -5.02 -3.43
N PHE A 26 -6.78 -5.82 -2.96
CA PHE A 26 -5.63 -6.32 -3.72
C PHE A 26 -5.92 -7.61 -4.49
N ARG A 27 -7.16 -8.13 -4.46
CA ARG A 27 -7.58 -9.40 -5.11
C ARG A 27 -7.05 -9.58 -6.53
N ASN A 28 -7.17 -8.55 -7.38
CA ASN A 28 -6.72 -8.61 -8.78
C ASN A 28 -5.19 -8.69 -8.90
N TYR A 29 -4.47 -7.99 -8.03
CA TYR A 29 -3.01 -8.01 -8.00
C TYR A 29 -2.49 -9.34 -7.47
N ILE A 30 -3.12 -9.89 -6.42
CA ILE A 30 -2.78 -11.20 -5.86
C ILE A 30 -2.93 -12.30 -6.92
N ARG A 31 -4.06 -12.33 -7.65
CA ARG A 31 -4.25 -13.29 -8.76
C ARG A 31 -3.22 -13.10 -9.88
N SER A 32 -2.89 -11.86 -10.20
CA SER A 32 -1.92 -11.56 -11.26
C SER A 32 -0.49 -11.92 -10.85
N MET A 33 -0.15 -11.79 -9.57
CA MET A 33 1.13 -12.26 -9.03
C MET A 33 1.20 -13.79 -9.02
N LEU A 34 0.12 -14.49 -8.61
CA LEU A 34 0.06 -15.94 -8.64
C LEU A 34 0.35 -16.48 -10.06
N ARG A 35 -0.30 -15.90 -11.07
CA ARG A 35 -0.08 -16.27 -12.49
C ARG A 35 1.33 -16.01 -13.01
N LYS A 36 2.08 -15.08 -12.42
CA LYS A 36 3.49 -14.85 -12.76
C LYS A 36 4.40 -15.96 -12.24
N ILE A 37 4.01 -16.62 -11.15
CA ILE A 37 4.76 -17.71 -10.53
C ILE A 37 4.38 -19.05 -11.18
N ASP A 38 3.08 -19.32 -11.29
CA ASP A 38 2.53 -20.50 -11.95
C ASP A 38 1.26 -20.13 -12.72
N GLN A 39 1.31 -20.29 -14.05
CA GLN A 39 0.21 -19.94 -14.95
C GLN A 39 -1.00 -20.88 -14.80
N ASN A 40 -0.79 -22.10 -14.29
CA ASN A 40 -1.83 -23.11 -14.13
C ASN A 40 -2.46 -23.08 -12.72
N ALA A 41 -1.84 -22.36 -11.78
CA ALA A 41 -2.35 -22.25 -10.42
C ALA A 41 -3.62 -21.40 -10.35
N SER A 42 -4.53 -21.81 -9.47
CA SER A 42 -5.73 -21.06 -9.12
C SER A 42 -5.85 -20.93 -7.60
N ILE A 43 -6.55 -19.89 -7.15
CA ILE A 43 -6.75 -19.62 -5.72
C ILE A 43 -8.25 -19.55 -5.43
N SER A 44 -8.66 -20.19 -4.33
CA SER A 44 -10.05 -20.14 -3.86
C SER A 44 -10.43 -18.72 -3.40
N VAL A 45 -11.71 -18.39 -3.46
CA VAL A 45 -12.20 -17.08 -3.02
C VAL A 45 -11.90 -16.84 -1.53
N PHE A 46 -12.07 -17.86 -0.69
CA PHE A 46 -11.75 -17.76 0.73
C PHE A 46 -10.26 -17.49 0.99
N ALA A 47 -9.37 -18.25 0.33
CA ALA A 47 -7.92 -18.03 0.48
C ALA A 47 -7.51 -16.64 -0.02
N LEU A 48 -8.14 -16.16 -1.10
CA LEU A 48 -7.90 -14.83 -1.61
C LEU A 48 -8.31 -13.74 -0.61
N ASP A 49 -9.44 -13.90 0.08
CA ASP A 49 -9.95 -12.94 1.06
C ASP A 49 -9.05 -12.88 2.31
N VAL A 50 -8.51 -14.03 2.72
CA VAL A 50 -7.50 -14.11 3.80
C VAL A 50 -6.22 -13.35 3.39
N ILE A 51 -5.69 -13.60 2.19
CA ILE A 51 -4.47 -12.92 1.72
C ILE A 51 -4.71 -11.42 1.54
N ASP A 52 -5.86 -11.01 1.01
CA ASP A 52 -6.23 -9.60 0.86
C ASP A 52 -6.20 -8.86 2.21
N SER A 53 -6.74 -9.49 3.25
CA SER A 53 -6.74 -8.96 4.61
C SER A 53 -5.32 -8.87 5.18
N ILE A 54 -4.49 -9.90 5.01
CA ILE A 54 -3.08 -9.88 5.45
C ILE A 54 -2.31 -8.73 4.79
N VAL A 55 -2.50 -8.50 3.49
CA VAL A 55 -1.84 -7.42 2.76
C VAL A 55 -2.32 -6.05 3.26
N LEU A 56 -3.62 -5.89 3.53
CA LEU A 56 -4.17 -4.65 4.07
C LEU A 56 -3.62 -4.34 5.46
N ASP A 57 -3.56 -5.34 6.35
CA ASP A 57 -3.02 -5.18 7.70
C ASP A 57 -1.53 -4.80 7.65
N LEU A 58 -0.73 -5.48 6.81
CA LEU A 58 0.68 -5.14 6.61
C LEU A 58 0.86 -3.73 6.05
N PHE A 59 0.03 -3.32 5.09
CA PHE A 59 0.08 -1.98 4.51
C PHE A 59 -0.23 -0.90 5.55
N ALA A 60 -1.29 -1.10 6.34
CA ALA A 60 -1.67 -0.16 7.39
C ALA A 60 -0.57 -0.01 8.44
N ASP A 61 0.04 -1.12 8.85
CA ASP A 61 1.13 -1.14 9.83
C ASP A 61 2.40 -0.45 9.29
N LEU A 62 2.79 -0.73 8.03
CA LEU A 62 3.92 -0.05 7.37
C LEU A 62 3.66 1.45 7.20
N ALA A 63 2.45 1.86 6.83
CA ALA A 63 2.10 3.27 6.66
C ALA A 63 2.14 4.02 7.99
N ALA A 64 1.69 3.38 9.08
CA ALA A 64 1.77 3.94 10.41
C ALA A 64 3.23 4.14 10.86
N GLU A 65 4.08 3.14 10.63
CA GLU A 65 5.50 3.19 11.02
C GLU A 65 6.28 4.21 10.17
N ALA A 66 6.07 4.24 8.86
CA ALA A 66 6.73 5.19 7.97
C ALA A 66 6.37 6.64 8.35
N ARG A 67 5.14 6.87 8.84
CA ARG A 67 4.74 8.16 9.41
C ARG A 67 5.54 8.49 10.68
N GLN A 68 5.80 7.52 11.56
CA GLN A 68 6.63 7.75 12.76
C GLN A 68 8.05 8.18 12.36
N PHE A 69 8.67 7.52 11.38
CA PHE A 69 9.98 7.91 10.85
C PHE A 69 10.00 9.33 10.25
N MET A 70 8.97 9.69 9.49
CA MET A 70 8.82 11.04 8.94
C MET A 70 8.75 12.10 10.06
N ILE A 71 7.97 11.84 11.11
CA ILE A 71 7.83 12.75 12.26
C ILE A 71 9.12 12.82 13.06
N ALA A 72 9.77 11.68 13.32
CA ALA A 72 11.03 11.60 14.05
C ALA A 72 12.14 12.42 13.36
N THR A 73 12.15 12.42 12.02
CA THR A 73 13.09 13.21 11.22
C THR A 73 12.66 14.67 10.98
N GLN A 74 11.58 15.14 11.64
CA GLN A 74 11.03 16.49 11.54
C GLN A 74 10.61 16.90 10.11
N LYS A 75 10.28 15.92 9.27
CA LYS A 75 9.82 16.16 7.90
C LYS A 75 8.30 16.27 7.86
N ARG A 76 7.77 17.00 6.88
CA ARG A 76 6.32 17.09 6.58
C ARG A 76 5.91 16.29 5.35
N THR A 77 6.88 15.62 4.72
CA THR A 77 6.69 14.84 3.50
C THR A 77 7.27 13.46 3.73
N LEU A 78 6.46 12.44 3.48
CA LEU A 78 6.88 11.05 3.56
C LEU A 78 7.78 10.73 2.37
N THR A 79 8.98 10.21 2.64
CA THR A 79 9.97 9.88 1.62
C THR A 79 10.12 8.36 1.48
N ALA A 80 10.70 7.91 0.35
CA ALA A 80 11.00 6.49 0.14
C ALA A 80 11.92 5.92 1.24
N TRP A 81 12.80 6.75 1.82
CA TRP A 81 13.66 6.36 2.94
C TRP A 81 12.86 6.06 4.21
N ASP A 82 11.80 6.83 4.50
CA ASP A 82 10.96 6.61 5.68
C ASP A 82 10.18 5.28 5.53
N VAL A 83 9.72 4.96 4.32
CA VAL A 83 9.09 3.66 4.00
C VAL A 83 10.10 2.53 4.11
N GLN A 84 11.32 2.70 3.60
CA GLN A 84 12.38 1.69 3.69
C GLN A 84 12.74 1.39 5.15
N ALA A 85 12.83 2.42 6.00
CA ALA A 85 13.08 2.25 7.42
C ALA A 85 11.95 1.47 8.11
N ALA A 86 10.68 1.80 7.80
CA ALA A 86 9.52 1.04 8.28
C ALA A 86 9.56 -0.44 7.87
N VAL A 87 9.94 -0.74 6.62
CA VAL A 87 10.07 -2.13 6.14
C VAL A 87 11.15 -2.89 6.90
N LEU A 88 12.30 -2.25 7.17
CA LEU A 88 13.39 -2.85 7.95
C LEU A 88 13.03 -3.09 9.41
N GLU A 89 12.14 -2.29 9.99
CA GLU A 89 11.66 -2.47 11.36
C GLU A 89 10.60 -3.57 11.47
N LYS A 90 9.64 -3.61 10.53
CA LYS A 90 8.55 -4.59 10.54
C LYS A 90 8.97 -5.99 10.08
N LEU A 91 9.90 -6.09 9.14
CA LEU A 91 10.39 -7.36 8.60
C LEU A 91 11.76 -7.71 9.17
N ARG A 92 12.06 -9.00 9.32
CA ARG A 92 13.36 -9.48 9.85
C ARG A 92 14.08 -10.39 8.86
N GLY A 93 15.40 -10.48 8.99
CA GLY A 93 16.24 -11.43 8.25
C GLY A 93 16.26 -11.19 6.73
N GLU A 94 16.30 -12.29 5.96
CA GLU A 94 16.39 -12.24 4.49
C GLU A 94 15.16 -11.62 3.82
N LEU A 95 13.98 -11.73 4.45
CA LEU A 95 12.76 -11.12 3.92
C LEU A 95 12.87 -9.59 3.86
N ALA A 96 13.45 -8.98 4.91
CA ALA A 96 13.65 -7.53 4.95
C ALA A 96 14.62 -7.08 3.85
N LYS A 97 15.73 -7.81 3.67
CA LYS A 97 16.72 -7.51 2.62
C LYS A 97 16.10 -7.57 1.23
N HIS A 98 15.36 -8.64 0.95
CA HIS A 98 14.70 -8.80 -0.35
C HIS A 98 13.66 -7.72 -0.61
N ALA A 99 12.83 -7.41 0.39
CA ALA A 99 11.82 -6.35 0.28
C ALA A 99 12.45 -4.97 -0.01
N VAL A 100 13.57 -4.64 0.63
CA VAL A 100 14.31 -3.39 0.35
C VAL A 100 14.87 -3.38 -1.07
N CYS A 101 15.48 -4.48 -1.53
CA CYS A 101 16.01 -4.58 -2.89
C CYS A 101 14.92 -4.42 -3.95
N GLU A 102 13.77 -5.08 -3.79
CA GLU A 102 12.63 -4.94 -4.71
C GLU A 102 12.06 -3.52 -4.68
N GLY A 103 11.99 -2.89 -3.50
CA GLY A 103 11.57 -1.49 -3.36
C GLY A 103 12.49 -0.52 -4.10
N GLN A 104 13.81 -0.67 -3.95
CA GLN A 104 14.79 0.15 -4.66
C GLN A 104 14.71 -0.04 -6.18
N ARG A 105 14.57 -1.29 -6.64
CA ARG A 105 14.39 -1.61 -8.06
C ARG A 105 13.15 -0.94 -8.63
N ALA A 106 12.03 -0.95 -7.91
CA ALA A 106 10.81 -0.28 -8.32
C ALA A 106 11.00 1.24 -8.47
N ILE A 107 11.73 1.88 -7.56
CA ILE A 107 12.07 3.32 -7.64
C ILE A 107 12.87 3.60 -8.90
N THR A 108 13.92 2.83 -9.18
CA THR A 108 14.76 3.00 -10.37
C THR A 108 13.93 2.88 -11.65
N ILE A 109 13.11 1.83 -11.77
CA ILE A 109 12.25 1.62 -12.94
C ILE A 109 11.31 2.81 -13.12
N PHE A 110 10.71 3.31 -12.05
CA PHE A 110 9.79 4.43 -12.12
C PHE A 110 10.49 5.72 -12.57
N SER A 111 11.65 6.04 -11.98
CA SER A 111 12.44 7.22 -12.36
C SER A 111 12.92 7.17 -13.81
N ASP A 112 13.26 5.99 -14.33
CA ASP A 112 13.63 5.81 -15.73
C ASP A 112 12.43 6.02 -16.68
N VAL A 113 11.26 5.51 -16.31
CA VAL A 113 10.03 5.70 -17.08
C VAL A 113 9.63 7.18 -17.13
N THR A 114 9.68 7.90 -16.00
CA THR A 114 9.37 9.33 -15.97
C THR A 114 10.35 10.12 -16.86
N ARG A 115 11.64 9.82 -16.78
CA ARG A 115 12.67 10.49 -17.60
C ARG A 115 12.49 10.24 -19.10
N LYS A 116 12.03 9.05 -19.51
CA LYS A 116 11.73 8.75 -20.92
C LYS A 116 10.48 9.49 -21.39
N ARG A 117 9.47 9.63 -20.53
CA ARG A 117 8.24 10.35 -20.84
C ARG A 117 8.49 11.84 -21.06
N ASP A 118 9.38 12.47 -20.27
CA ASP A 118 9.69 13.89 -20.39
C ASP A 118 10.56 14.24 -21.62
N LYS A 119 11.05 13.22 -22.35
CA LYS A 119 11.87 13.38 -23.55
C LYS A 119 11.07 13.35 -24.86
N TYR A 120 9.74 13.17 -24.80
CA TYR A 120 8.82 13.15 -25.93
C TYR A 120 7.56 13.96 -25.60
#